data_AF-A0A967T2L9-F1
#
_entry.id   AF-A0A967T2L9-F1
#
_cell.length_a   1.000
_cell.length_b   1.000
_cell.length_c   1.000
_cell.angle_alpha   90.00
_cell.angle_beta   90.00
_cell.angle_gamma   90.00
#
_symmetry.space_group_name_H-M   'P 1'
#
loop_
_entity.id
_entity.type
_entity.pdbx_description
1 polymer ?
#
loop_
_entity_poly.entity_id
_entity_poly.type
_entity_poly.pdbx_seq_one_letter_code
_entity_poly.pdbx_strand_id
1 'polypeptide(L)'
;EKAEENQKRWEGLVEQDPNLVMIHTDGEIQFINPAGAQMMGAANPKEVVGKSAYNFFHETEYQKRREANISGNVKGTSSPTIRKVFGLDKNERFVQIESVPIRYYG
;
A
#
# COMPACT_ATOMS: atom_id res chain seq x y z
N GLU A 1 -19.99 17.41 -8.87
CA GLU A 1 -19.29 17.72 -10.15
C GLU A 1 -17.77 17.81 -10.04
N LYS A 2 -17.13 18.96 -9.77
CA LYS A 2 -15.66 19.08 -9.88
C LYS A 2 -14.85 18.12 -8.98
N ALA A 3 -15.37 17.79 -7.80
CA ALA A 3 -14.74 16.82 -6.89
C ALA A 3 -14.87 15.38 -7.39
N GLU A 4 -16.04 14.99 -7.91
CA GLU A 4 -16.28 13.64 -8.44
C GLU A 4 -15.50 13.40 -9.75
N GLU A 5 -15.39 14.43 -10.59
CA GLU A 5 -14.64 14.36 -11.83
C GLU A 5 -13.13 14.25 -11.59
N ASN A 6 -12.62 15.00 -10.60
CA ASN A 6 -11.24 14.85 -10.12
C ASN A 6 -11.00 13.47 -9.49
N GLN A 7 -11.95 12.95 -8.72
CA GLN A 7 -11.85 11.62 -8.10
C GLN A 7 -11.74 10.53 -9.17
N LYS A 8 -12.66 10.51 -10.15
CA LYS A 8 -12.63 9.54 -11.27
C LYS A 8 -11.35 9.62 -12.08
N ARG A 9 -10.82 10.83 -12.28
CA ARG A 9 -9.54 11.02 -12.97
C ARG A 9 -8.37 10.45 -12.16
N TRP A 10 -8.34 10.67 -10.85
CA TRP A 10 -7.32 10.09 -9.97
C TRP A 10 -7.41 8.58 -9.90
N GLU A 11 -8.62 8.02 -9.77
CA GLU A 11 -8.88 6.58 -9.80
C GLU A 11 -8.34 5.95 -11.08
N GLY A 12 -8.68 6.52 -12.25
CA GLY A 12 -8.20 6.01 -13.54
C GLY A 12 -6.68 6.05 -13.68
N LEU A 13 -6.01 7.08 -13.14
CA LEU A 13 -4.55 7.14 -13.14
C LEU A 13 -3.94 6.05 -12.26
N VAL A 14 -4.46 5.86 -11.05
CA VAL A 14 -3.95 4.84 -10.12
C VAL A 14 -4.22 3.43 -10.62
N GLU A 15 -5.38 3.18 -11.23
CA GLU A 15 -5.74 1.88 -11.82
C GLU A 15 -4.83 1.48 -12.99
N GLN A 16 -4.31 2.46 -13.73
CA GLN A 16 -3.44 2.25 -14.88
C GLN A 16 -1.94 2.36 -14.54
N ASP A 17 -1.58 2.80 -13.34
CA ASP A 17 -0.18 2.88 -12.91
C ASP A 17 0.44 1.46 -12.87
N PRO A 18 1.58 1.23 -13.56
CA PRO A 18 2.25 -0.07 -13.55
C PRO A 18 2.93 -0.39 -12.21
N ASN A 19 3.06 0.58 -11.30
CA ASN A 19 3.62 0.38 -9.97
C ASN A 19 2.55 -0.03 -8.97
N LEU A 20 2.97 -0.69 -7.89
CA LEU A 20 2.11 -0.99 -6.76
C LEU A 20 1.72 0.32 -6.05
N VAL A 21 0.43 0.61 -6.00
CA VAL A 21 -0.15 1.65 -5.16
C VAL A 21 -1.05 0.97 -4.14
N MET A 22 -0.81 1.22 -2.86
CA MET A 22 -1.53 0.59 -1.75
C MET A 22 -1.80 1.61 -0.63
N ILE A 23 -3.01 1.57 -0.09
CA ILE A 23 -3.39 2.28 1.13
C ILE A 23 -3.74 1.25 2.18
N HIS A 24 -3.25 1.44 3.40
CA HIS A 24 -3.60 0.61 4.53
C HIS A 24 -3.82 1.49 5.77
N THR A 25 -4.67 1.03 6.67
CA THR A 25 -4.99 1.69 7.95
C THR A 25 -4.78 0.68 9.07
N ASP A 26 -3.97 1.01 10.07
CA ASP A 26 -3.58 0.07 11.15
C ASP A 26 -3.12 -1.31 10.66
N GLY A 27 -2.43 -1.30 9.52
CA GLY A 27 -1.94 -2.51 8.86
C GLY A 27 -2.96 -3.22 7.97
N GLU A 28 -4.25 -2.90 8.02
CA GLU A 28 -5.26 -3.48 7.13
C GLU A 28 -5.30 -2.76 5.78
N ILE A 29 -5.15 -3.49 4.68
CA ILE A 29 -5.16 -2.94 3.32
C ILE A 29 -6.57 -2.48 2.96
N GLN A 30 -6.74 -1.16 2.76
CA GLN A 30 -8.00 -0.53 2.37
C GLN A 30 -8.14 -0.45 0.85
N PHE A 31 -7.02 -0.30 0.14
CA PHE A 31 -6.98 -0.19 -1.30
C PHE A 31 -5.67 -0.74 -1.85
N ILE A 32 -5.73 -1.36 -3.03
CA ILE A 32 -4.57 -1.65 -3.86
C ILE A 32 -4.97 -1.56 -5.34
N ASN A 33 -4.10 -1.03 -6.19
CA ASN A 33 -4.35 -1.00 -7.62
C ASN A 33 -4.15 -2.39 -8.29
N PRO A 34 -4.63 -2.60 -9.53
CA PRO A 34 -4.49 -3.89 -10.22
C PRO A 34 -3.04 -4.35 -10.38
N ALA A 35 -2.11 -3.44 -10.71
CA ALA A 35 -0.69 -3.76 -10.83
C ALA A 35 -0.10 -4.24 -9.50
N GLY A 36 -0.46 -3.58 -8.39
CA GLY A 36 -0.11 -4.01 -7.06
C GLY A 36 -0.66 -5.40 -6.72
N ALA A 37 -1.92 -5.65 -7.02
CA ALA A 37 -2.54 -6.97 -6.77
C ALA A 37 -1.80 -8.09 -7.53
N GLN A 38 -1.51 -7.88 -8.82
CA GLN A 38 -0.74 -8.83 -9.64
C GLN A 38 0.68 -9.02 -9.09
N MET A 39 1.34 -7.92 -8.69
CA MET A 39 2.65 -7.97 -8.05
C MET A 39 2.62 -8.78 -6.76
N MET A 40 1.52 -8.74 -5.99
CA MET A 40 1.32 -9.55 -4.79
C MET A 40 0.83 -10.98 -5.08
N GLY A 41 0.79 -11.40 -6.36
CA GLY A 41 0.36 -12.74 -6.74
C GLY A 41 -1.14 -12.99 -6.61
N ALA A 42 -1.95 -11.93 -6.59
CA ALA A 42 -3.41 -12.00 -6.54
C ALA A 42 -4.01 -11.88 -7.95
N ALA A 43 -5.17 -12.51 -8.17
CA ALA A 43 -5.87 -12.42 -9.45
C ALA A 43 -6.54 -11.04 -9.64
N ASN A 44 -6.93 -10.40 -8.53
CA ASN A 44 -7.58 -9.09 -8.54
C ASN A 44 -7.42 -8.40 -7.17
N PRO A 45 -7.60 -7.06 -7.09
CA PRO A 45 -7.47 -6.31 -5.83
C PRO A 45 -8.32 -6.80 -4.66
N LYS A 46 -9.52 -7.38 -4.93
CA LYS A 46 -10.44 -7.82 -3.87
C LYS A 46 -9.91 -8.99 -3.04
N GLU A 47 -8.96 -9.75 -3.58
CA GLU A 47 -8.28 -10.81 -2.84
C GLU A 47 -7.26 -10.26 -1.84
N VAL A 48 -6.85 -9.00 -1.97
CA VAL A 48 -5.81 -8.38 -1.13
C VAL A 48 -6.42 -7.40 -0.12
N VAL A 49 -7.45 -6.65 -0.53
CA VAL A 49 -8.18 -5.72 0.36
C VAL A 49 -8.75 -6.47 1.58
N GLY A 50 -8.65 -5.84 2.76
CA GLY A 50 -9.02 -6.42 4.06
C GLY A 50 -7.98 -7.36 4.66
N LYS A 51 -6.91 -7.72 3.94
CA LYS A 51 -5.80 -8.47 4.53
C LYS A 51 -4.85 -7.53 5.27
N SER A 52 -4.14 -8.08 6.24
CA SER A 52 -3.02 -7.39 6.86
C SER A 52 -1.87 -7.23 5.86
N ALA A 53 -1.40 -6.00 5.69
CA ALA A 53 -0.16 -5.66 5.01
C ALA A 53 1.04 -6.41 5.61
N TYR A 54 0.97 -6.76 6.90
CA TYR A 54 2.04 -7.51 7.57
C TYR A 54 2.20 -8.95 7.08
N ASN A 55 1.18 -9.50 6.40
CA ASN A 55 1.31 -10.79 5.72
C ASN A 55 2.29 -10.74 4.56
N PHE A 56 2.55 -9.53 4.03
CA PHE A 56 3.37 -9.29 2.85
C PHE A 56 4.70 -8.61 3.20
N PHE A 57 4.68 -7.72 4.19
CA PHE A 57 5.82 -6.91 4.64
C PHE A 57 6.12 -7.22 6.11
N HIS A 58 7.34 -7.64 6.44
CA HIS A 58 7.69 -8.07 7.81
C HIS A 58 7.30 -7.05 8.92
N GLU A 59 6.58 -7.54 9.93
CA GLU A 59 5.95 -6.81 11.05
C GLU A 59 6.88 -5.87 11.83
N THR A 60 8.11 -6.32 12.11
CA THR A 60 9.02 -5.69 13.09
C THR A 60 9.50 -4.29 12.72
N GLU A 61 9.45 -3.92 11.44
CA GLU A 61 9.89 -2.61 10.95
C GLU A 61 8.72 -1.66 10.67
N TYR A 62 7.53 -2.21 10.44
CA TYR A 62 6.31 -1.42 10.28
C TYR A 62 5.81 -0.89 11.63
N GLN A 63 5.93 -1.68 12.70
CA GLN A 63 5.54 -1.25 14.05
C GLN A 63 6.35 -0.04 14.52
N LYS A 64 7.68 -0.04 14.33
CA LYS A 64 8.54 1.11 14.62
C LYS A 64 8.08 2.38 13.89
N ARG A 65 7.57 2.21 12.67
CA ARG A 65 7.12 3.31 11.83
C ARG A 65 5.69 3.75 12.15
N ARG A 66 4.82 2.84 12.57
CA ARG A 66 3.49 3.11 13.12
C ARG A 66 3.62 3.90 14.42
N GLU A 67 4.48 3.47 15.35
CA GLU A 67 4.79 4.19 16.59
C GLU A 67 5.31 5.60 16.32
N ALA A 68 6.20 5.74 15.33
CA ALA A 68 6.74 7.04 14.95
C ALA A 68 5.68 7.94 14.25
N ASN A 69 4.73 7.37 13.50
CA ASN A 69 3.59 8.11 12.91
C ASN A 69 2.58 8.55 13.97
N ILE A 70 2.19 7.65 14.90
CA ILE A 70 1.23 7.93 15.97
C ILE A 70 1.78 8.97 16.96
N SER A 71 3.08 8.93 17.26
CA SER A 71 3.73 9.92 18.12
C SER A 71 3.94 11.29 17.45
N GLY A 72 3.53 11.47 16.19
CA GLY A 72 3.71 12.71 15.43
C GLY A 72 5.17 12.98 15.03
N ASN A 73 6.07 12.01 15.25
CA ASN A 73 7.51 12.13 14.99
C ASN A 73 7.88 11.83 13.53
N VAL A 74 7.00 11.18 12.76
CA VAL A 74 7.17 11.03 11.31
C VAL A 74 6.52 12.21 10.59
N LYS A 75 7.36 13.17 10.20
CA LYS A 75 7.01 14.16 9.18
C LYS A 75 7.58 13.68 7.84
N GLY A 76 6.71 13.29 6.92
CA GLY A 76 7.06 13.08 5.52
C GLY A 76 7.24 11.63 5.07
N THR A 77 7.70 11.51 3.84
CA THR A 77 7.87 10.27 3.09
C THR A 77 9.02 9.42 3.63
N SER A 78 8.91 8.08 3.66
CA SER A 78 10.11 7.24 3.90
C SER A 78 11.12 7.41 2.79
N SER A 79 12.39 7.29 3.14
CA SER A 79 13.40 6.90 2.17
C SER A 79 13.01 5.60 1.45
N PRO A 80 13.06 5.55 0.11
CA PRO A 80 12.81 4.34 -0.65
C PRO A 80 13.70 3.20 -0.17
N THR A 81 13.10 2.06 0.17
CA THR A 81 13.85 0.89 0.66
C THR A 81 13.47 -0.35 -0.15
N ILE A 82 14.46 -1.11 -0.61
CA ILE A 82 14.22 -2.42 -1.24
C ILE A 82 13.98 -3.45 -0.14
N ARG A 83 12.87 -4.18 -0.25
CA ARG A 83 12.42 -5.13 0.76
C ARG A 83 11.97 -6.41 0.10
N LYS A 84 12.28 -7.52 0.77
CA LYS A 84 11.76 -8.84 0.43
C LYS A 84 10.32 -8.96 0.90
N VAL A 85 9.44 -9.45 0.03
CA VAL A 85 8.01 -9.65 0.29
C VAL A 85 7.58 -11.02 -0.22
N PHE A 86 6.52 -11.56 0.38
CA PHE A 86 5.91 -12.82 -0.03
C PHE A 86 4.49 -12.56 -0.52
N GLY A 87 4.19 -12.90 -1.78
CA GLY A 87 2.84 -12.76 -2.33
C GLY A 87 1.87 -13.82 -1.82
N LEU A 88 0.59 -13.67 -2.17
CA LEU A 88 -0.45 -14.70 -1.91
C LEU A 88 -0.15 -16.02 -2.61
N ASP A 89 0.57 -15.96 -3.73
CA ASP A 89 1.09 -17.11 -4.47
C ASP A 89 2.32 -17.77 -3.82
N LYS A 90 2.73 -17.29 -2.64
CA LYS A 90 3.91 -17.73 -1.87
C LYS A 90 5.25 -17.48 -2.58
N ASN A 91 5.25 -16.75 -3.69
CA ASN A 91 6.49 -16.38 -4.36
C ASN A 91 7.16 -15.20 -3.67
N GLU A 92 8.48 -15.27 -3.64
CA GLU A 92 9.35 -14.23 -3.10
C GLU A 92 9.64 -13.17 -4.14
N ARG A 93 9.60 -11.90 -3.72
CA ARG A 93 9.88 -10.74 -4.57
C ARG A 93 10.66 -9.69 -3.81
N PHE A 94 11.45 -8.89 -4.53
CA PHE A 94 12.04 -7.67 -3.99
C PHE A 94 11.26 -6.46 -4.51
N VAL A 95 10.72 -5.66 -3.61
CA VAL A 95 9.93 -4.47 -3.93
C VAL A 95 10.60 -3.27 -3.29
N GLN A 96 10.82 -2.22 -4.09
CA GLN A 96 11.22 -0.92 -3.56
C GLN A 96 9.95 -0.22 -3.06
N ILE A 97 9.93 0.11 -1.77
CA ILE A 97 8.76 0.67 -1.12
C ILE A 97 9.09 2.06 -0.60
N GLU A 98 8.19 2.97 -0.92
CA GLU A 98 8.10 4.30 -0.35
C GLU A 98 6.68 4.48 0.21
N SER A 99 6.55 5.12 1.36
CA SER A 99 5.25 5.32 2.02
C SER A 99 5.17 6.73 2.57
N VAL A 100 4.02 7.35 2.35
CA VAL A 100 3.66 8.66 2.85
C VAL A 100 2.48 8.50 3.81
N PRO A 101 2.52 9.07 5.02
CA PRO A 101 1.33 9.13 5.86
C PRO A 101 0.30 10.06 5.23
N ILE A 102 -0.90 9.55 5.01
CA ILE A 102 -2.04 10.32 4.48
C ILE A 102 -3.21 10.29 5.48
N ARG A 103 -4.10 11.28 5.39
CA ARG A 103 -5.43 11.16 5.98
C ARG A 103 -6.33 10.47 4.96
N TYR A 104 -6.83 9.30 5.33
CA TYR A 104 -7.72 8.49 4.51
C TYR A 104 -9.09 8.41 5.18
N TYR A 105 -10.17 8.73 4.45
CA TYR A 105 -11.51 8.88 5.03
C TYR A 105 -12.47 7.71 4.73
N GLY A 106 -11.96 6.60 4.18
CA GLY A 106 -12.78 5.47 3.76
C GLY A 106 -13.28 5.66 2.35
#